data_AF-A0A0S2ELV3-F1
#
_entry.id   AF-A0A0S2ELV3-F1
#
_cell.length_a   1.000
_cell.length_b   1.000
_cell.length_c   1.000
_cell.angle_alpha   90.00
_cell.angle_beta   90.00
_cell.angle_gamma   90.00
#
_symmetry.space_group_name_H-M   'P 1'
#
loop_
_entity.id
_entity.type
_entity.pdbx_description
1 polymer ?
#
loop_
_entity_poly.entity_id
_entity_poly.type
_entity_poly.pdbx_seq_one_letter_code
_entity_poly.pdbx_strand_id
1 'polypeptide(L)'
;MDWFERLTHFRESTYAETQARLSAVDGRLSVNGTDWSYGVGRLTLPSLSELRIEANRVHRAGRSRLSIVQGDVRALHGHEGNQGALFQVASQFNMLEMVGPDVTPEDGVTRYAYDRTQGPACAIAAGAATIYRNYFAPVADGIGQTADRQLDGLADLGRELAQRLNWIVEDLWRMQNGYALPTESGLAALSDLLETLDEDERDALRGLMQFGLHQDVEVTDGPLPGQTVSQIFCSALPVAYCRLPKAHWTSFARLVLEAAYEATLLAGVLNAERGASDRILLTRLGGGAFGNADEWIDDALVRAVRIVGERDLDIVVVSYGLPTQHFTQQLARTGLLKTPPS
;
A
#
# COMPACT_ATOMS: atom_id res chain seq x y z
N MET A 1 -18.63 -5.81 -20.31
CA MET A 1 -17.46 -4.94 -20.38
C MET A 1 -16.86 -4.85 -18.98
N ASP A 2 -15.70 -5.45 -18.78
CA ASP A 2 -14.96 -5.34 -17.52
C ASP A 2 -14.44 -3.90 -17.30
N TRP A 3 -13.75 -3.66 -16.17
CA TRP A 3 -13.30 -2.31 -15.83
C TRP A 3 -12.22 -1.77 -16.78
N PHE A 4 -11.37 -2.65 -17.30
CA PHE A 4 -10.30 -2.27 -18.22
C PHE A 4 -10.90 -1.87 -19.57
N GLU A 5 -11.76 -2.71 -20.15
CA GLU A 5 -12.42 -2.45 -21.44
C GLU A 5 -13.31 -1.20 -21.38
N ARG A 6 -13.91 -0.87 -20.22
CA ARG A 6 -14.64 0.39 -20.02
C ARG A 6 -13.73 1.62 -20.11
N LEU A 7 -12.50 1.51 -19.62
CA LEU A 7 -11.54 2.60 -19.56
C LEU A 7 -10.78 2.77 -20.87
N THR A 8 -10.38 1.66 -21.48
CA THR A 8 -9.49 1.66 -22.65
C THR A 8 -10.23 1.48 -23.97
N HIS A 9 -11.50 1.10 -23.93
CA HIS A 9 -12.32 0.73 -25.10
C HIS A 9 -11.78 -0.47 -25.90
N PHE A 10 -10.93 -1.28 -25.27
CA PHE A 10 -10.51 -2.56 -25.82
C PHE A 10 -10.24 -3.60 -24.73
N ARG A 11 -10.34 -4.87 -25.10
CA ARG A 11 -10.02 -5.97 -24.17
C ARG A 11 -8.53 -6.11 -24.01
N GLU A 12 -8.08 -6.22 -22.76
CA GLU A 12 -6.70 -6.56 -22.45
C GLU A 12 -6.31 -7.87 -23.15
N SER A 13 -5.20 -7.82 -23.89
CA SER A 13 -4.66 -8.91 -24.69
C SER A 13 -3.29 -9.32 -24.13
N THR A 14 -2.36 -9.77 -24.98
CA THR A 14 -0.98 -10.01 -24.53
C THR A 14 -0.34 -8.72 -23.99
N TYR A 15 0.61 -8.87 -23.08
CA TYR A 15 1.25 -7.72 -22.44
C TYR A 15 1.80 -6.70 -23.45
N ALA A 16 2.53 -7.16 -24.47
CA ALA A 16 3.11 -6.30 -25.50
C ALA A 16 2.06 -5.61 -26.38
N GLU A 17 1.01 -6.33 -26.80
CA GLU A 17 -0.08 -5.74 -27.59
C GLU A 17 -0.86 -4.71 -26.78
N THR A 18 -1.15 -5.00 -25.51
CA THR A 18 -1.81 -4.06 -24.60
C THR A 18 -0.97 -2.80 -24.42
N GLN A 19 0.32 -2.94 -24.11
CA GLN A 19 1.25 -1.82 -23.94
C GLN A 19 1.36 -0.97 -25.21
N ALA A 20 1.44 -1.59 -26.39
CA ALA A 20 1.56 -0.89 -27.68
C ALA A 20 0.32 -0.07 -28.07
N ARG A 21 -0.85 -0.39 -27.49
CA ARG A 21 -2.11 0.34 -27.72
C ARG A 21 -2.32 1.51 -26.76
N LEU A 22 -1.43 1.67 -25.79
CA LEU A 22 -1.48 2.70 -24.77
C LEU A 22 -0.23 3.58 -24.87
N SER A 23 -0.31 4.76 -24.27
CA SER A 23 0.86 5.62 -24.05
C SER A 23 0.72 6.32 -22.70
N ALA A 24 1.84 6.50 -22.01
CA ALA A 24 1.89 7.24 -20.75
C ALA A 24 2.84 8.43 -20.93
N VAL A 25 2.30 9.63 -21.07
CA VAL A 25 3.05 10.86 -21.35
C VAL A 25 2.50 11.98 -20.48
N ASP A 26 3.39 12.80 -19.92
CA ASP A 26 3.03 13.99 -19.11
C ASP A 26 2.01 13.71 -17.99
N GLY A 27 2.17 12.58 -17.30
CA GLY A 27 1.29 12.20 -16.18
C GLY A 27 -0.11 11.77 -16.62
N ARG A 28 -0.31 11.42 -17.89
CA ARG A 28 -1.57 10.91 -18.43
C ARG A 28 -1.39 9.58 -19.16
N LEU A 29 -2.33 8.66 -18.95
CA LEU A 29 -2.49 7.45 -19.77
C LEU A 29 -3.45 7.77 -20.91
N SER A 30 -3.07 7.47 -22.14
CA SER A 30 -3.90 7.68 -23.34
C SER A 30 -4.07 6.39 -24.12
N VAL A 31 -5.23 6.24 -24.76
CA VAL A 31 -5.49 5.14 -25.71
C VAL A 31 -5.11 5.61 -27.12
N ASN A 32 -4.14 4.94 -27.73
CA ASN A 32 -3.56 5.35 -29.00
C ASN A 32 -4.64 5.37 -30.10
N GLY A 33 -4.70 6.48 -30.86
CA GLY A 33 -5.69 6.69 -31.92
C GLY A 33 -7.06 7.19 -31.44
N THR A 34 -7.17 7.62 -30.18
CA THR A 34 -8.40 8.22 -29.61
C THR A 34 -8.07 9.46 -28.78
N ASP A 35 -9.11 10.21 -28.38
CA ASP A 35 -8.98 11.35 -27.46
C ASP A 35 -9.09 10.95 -25.98
N TRP A 36 -9.26 9.65 -25.69
CA TRP A 36 -9.42 9.15 -24.32
C TRP A 36 -8.09 9.22 -23.56
N SER A 37 -8.09 9.98 -22.48
CA SER A 37 -6.94 10.07 -21.58
C SER A 37 -7.35 10.31 -20.14
N TYR A 38 -6.54 9.81 -19.20
CA TYR A 38 -6.79 9.88 -17.77
C TYR A 38 -5.52 10.25 -17.02
N GLY A 39 -5.63 11.05 -15.95
CA GLY A 39 -4.51 11.39 -15.08
C GLY A 39 -4.00 10.16 -14.34
N VAL A 40 -2.74 9.79 -14.57
CA VAL A 40 -2.10 8.72 -13.80
C VAL A 40 -1.46 9.24 -12.52
N GLY A 41 -1.19 10.54 -12.42
CA GLY A 41 -0.51 11.12 -11.26
C GLY A 41 0.99 10.86 -11.27
N ARG A 42 1.62 10.93 -10.10
CA ARG A 42 3.07 10.74 -9.93
C ARG A 42 3.38 9.63 -8.94
N LEU A 43 4.03 8.57 -9.42
CA LEU A 43 4.53 7.47 -8.59
C LEU A 43 5.96 7.75 -8.10
N THR A 44 6.19 7.59 -6.80
CA THR A 44 7.52 7.54 -6.18
C THR A 44 7.64 6.35 -5.23
N LEU A 45 8.87 5.99 -4.85
CA LEU A 45 9.16 4.92 -3.90
C LEU A 45 9.95 5.44 -2.69
N PRO A 46 9.39 6.37 -1.89
CA PRO A 46 10.07 6.86 -0.70
C PRO A 46 10.24 5.74 0.33
N SER A 47 11.40 5.72 0.97
CA SER A 47 11.65 4.99 2.21
C SER A 47 10.91 5.62 3.39
N LEU A 48 10.65 4.85 4.45
CA LEU A 48 10.13 5.42 5.70
C LEU A 48 11.08 6.48 6.27
N SER A 49 12.39 6.31 6.13
CA SER A 49 13.38 7.31 6.58
C SER A 49 13.23 8.65 5.85
N GLU A 50 13.04 8.62 4.53
CA GLU A 50 12.79 9.84 3.75
C GLU A 50 11.48 10.51 4.15
N LEU A 51 10.41 9.73 4.34
CA LEU A 51 9.11 10.25 4.81
C LEU A 51 9.23 10.91 6.19
N ARG A 52 10.00 10.33 7.11
CA ARG A 52 10.28 10.92 8.43
C ARG A 52 11.02 12.24 8.31
N ILE A 53 12.07 12.29 7.49
CA ILE A 53 12.87 13.51 7.28
C ILE A 53 11.98 14.64 6.75
N GLU A 54 11.19 14.37 5.71
CA GLU A 54 10.33 15.40 5.13
C GLU A 54 9.18 15.81 6.07
N ALA A 55 8.49 14.84 6.68
CA ALA A 55 7.36 15.14 7.57
C ALA A 55 7.79 15.86 8.87
N ASN A 56 9.04 15.69 9.32
CA ASN A 56 9.57 16.42 10.47
C ASN A 56 9.83 17.90 10.17
N ARG A 57 9.95 18.30 8.90
CA ARG A 57 10.06 19.72 8.51
C ARG A 57 8.70 20.42 8.51
N VAL A 58 7.63 19.66 8.42
CA VAL A 58 6.25 20.15 8.37
C VAL A 58 5.71 20.40 9.77
N HIS A 59 5.19 21.61 10.01
CA HIS A 59 4.57 21.98 11.27
C HIS A 59 3.07 22.20 11.04
N ARG A 60 2.23 21.33 11.60
CA ARG A 60 0.77 21.47 11.57
C ARG A 60 0.26 21.64 12.99
N ALA A 61 -0.50 22.71 13.22
CA ALA A 61 -1.09 22.99 14.51
C ALA A 61 -2.44 22.27 14.63
N GLY A 62 -2.63 21.53 15.73
CA GLY A 62 -3.90 20.90 16.06
C GLY A 62 -3.79 19.39 16.25
N ARG A 63 -4.82 18.84 16.90
CA ARG A 63 -4.88 17.43 17.26
C ARG A 63 -5.56 16.65 16.14
N SER A 64 -4.92 15.55 15.74
CA SER A 64 -5.49 14.60 14.79
C SER A 64 -6.77 13.98 15.34
N ARG A 65 -7.63 13.52 14.45
CA ARG A 65 -8.91 12.91 14.78
C ARG A 65 -8.98 11.53 14.14
N LEU A 66 -9.56 10.58 14.85
CA LEU A 66 -9.70 9.20 14.40
C LEU A 66 -11.18 8.84 14.34
N SER A 67 -11.60 8.17 13.26
CA SER A 67 -12.95 7.65 13.11
C SER A 67 -12.95 6.31 12.41
N ILE A 68 -14.08 5.60 12.46
CA ILE A 68 -14.28 4.35 11.73
C ILE A 68 -15.45 4.57 10.77
N VAL A 69 -15.28 4.18 9.52
CA VAL A 69 -16.34 4.18 8.52
C VAL A 69 -16.54 2.76 8.03
N GLN A 70 -17.80 2.33 8.04
CA GLN A 70 -18.19 1.11 7.36
C GLN A 70 -18.50 1.42 5.90
N GLY A 71 -17.84 0.76 4.95
CA GLY A 71 -18.10 1.01 3.53
C GLY A 71 -17.23 0.23 2.56
N ASP A 72 -17.61 0.31 1.30
CA ASP A 72 -16.81 -0.17 0.17
C ASP A 72 -15.73 0.88 -0.16
N VAL A 73 -14.46 0.49 -0.02
CA VAL A 73 -13.33 1.38 -0.30
C VAL A 73 -13.32 1.87 -1.74
N ARG A 74 -13.79 1.08 -2.70
CA ARG A 74 -13.84 1.45 -4.10
C ARG A 74 -14.83 2.59 -4.32
N ALA A 75 -16.01 2.51 -3.70
CA ALA A 75 -16.99 3.59 -3.71
C ALA A 75 -16.47 4.84 -2.97
N LEU A 76 -15.72 4.67 -1.87
CA LEU A 76 -15.14 5.78 -1.13
C LEU A 76 -14.13 6.59 -1.96
N HIS A 77 -13.41 5.99 -2.91
CA HIS A 77 -12.51 6.75 -3.79
C HIS A 77 -13.25 7.83 -4.58
N GLY A 78 -14.48 7.54 -5.05
CA GLY A 78 -15.32 8.48 -5.81
C GLY A 78 -16.24 9.37 -4.97
N HIS A 79 -16.10 9.35 -3.64
CA HIS A 79 -16.90 10.20 -2.75
C HIS A 79 -16.32 11.63 -2.73
N GLU A 80 -17.18 12.65 -2.87
CA GLU A 80 -16.75 14.06 -2.98
C GLU A 80 -15.86 14.52 -1.82
N GLY A 81 -16.21 14.13 -0.59
CA GLY A 81 -15.45 14.45 0.63
C GLY A 81 -14.06 13.81 0.71
N ASN A 82 -13.68 12.97 -0.25
CA ASN A 82 -12.37 12.35 -0.36
C ASN A 82 -11.52 12.94 -1.50
N GLN A 83 -11.92 14.06 -2.11
CA GLN A 83 -11.06 14.80 -3.04
C GLN A 83 -9.70 15.09 -2.39
N GLY A 84 -8.62 14.69 -3.06
CA GLY A 84 -7.24 14.85 -2.61
C GLY A 84 -6.84 13.95 -1.42
N ALA A 85 -7.74 13.11 -0.91
CA ALA A 85 -7.46 12.25 0.25
C ALA A 85 -6.40 11.19 -0.07
N LEU A 86 -5.70 10.72 0.97
CA LEU A 86 -4.73 9.63 0.87
C LEU A 86 -5.37 8.30 1.28
N PHE A 87 -5.27 7.29 0.41
CA PHE A 87 -5.75 5.93 0.67
C PHE A 87 -4.58 4.98 0.91
N GLN A 88 -4.62 4.26 2.03
CA GLN A 88 -3.77 3.09 2.23
C GLN A 88 -4.31 1.93 1.38
N VAL A 89 -3.50 1.44 0.47
CA VAL A 89 -3.84 0.31 -0.41
C VAL A 89 -3.10 -0.92 0.09
N ALA A 90 -3.86 -1.96 0.43
CA ALA A 90 -3.30 -3.28 0.68
C ALA A 90 -2.80 -3.86 -0.64
N SER A 91 -1.48 -3.91 -0.81
CA SER A 91 -0.79 -4.27 -2.04
C SER A 91 0.31 -5.30 -1.74
N GLN A 92 1.08 -5.63 -2.75
CA GLN A 92 2.28 -6.46 -2.64
C GLN A 92 3.53 -5.58 -2.65
N PHE A 93 4.70 -6.17 -2.37
CA PHE A 93 5.96 -5.40 -2.35
C PHE A 93 6.35 -4.84 -3.73
N ASN A 94 5.71 -5.27 -4.81
CA ASN A 94 5.85 -4.73 -6.16
C ASN A 94 4.78 -3.68 -6.55
N MET A 95 3.95 -3.24 -5.58
CA MET A 95 2.92 -2.22 -5.77
C MET A 95 1.83 -2.59 -6.80
N LEU A 96 1.61 -3.90 -6.96
CA LEU A 96 0.55 -4.50 -7.76
C LEU A 96 -0.33 -5.41 -6.89
N GLU A 97 -1.56 -5.64 -7.31
CA GLU A 97 -2.59 -6.35 -6.54
C GLU A 97 -2.87 -7.74 -7.15
N MET A 98 -1.80 -8.52 -7.36
CA MET A 98 -1.90 -9.85 -7.96
C MET A 98 -2.76 -10.80 -7.10
N VAL A 99 -3.51 -11.68 -7.75
CA VAL A 99 -4.46 -12.58 -7.06
C VAL A 99 -3.79 -13.82 -6.46
N GLY A 100 -2.48 -13.97 -6.66
CA GLY A 100 -1.66 -15.06 -6.14
C GLY A 100 -0.18 -14.92 -6.56
N PRO A 101 0.74 -15.65 -5.93
CA PRO A 101 2.17 -15.57 -6.21
C PRO A 101 2.55 -16.10 -7.60
N ASP A 102 1.74 -16.97 -8.22
CA ASP A 102 2.02 -17.51 -9.56
C ASP A 102 1.50 -16.60 -10.69
N VAL A 103 0.89 -15.46 -10.34
CA VAL A 103 0.37 -14.49 -11.28
C VAL A 103 1.39 -13.41 -11.54
N THR A 104 1.78 -13.23 -12.80
CA THR A 104 2.79 -12.24 -13.18
C THR A 104 2.16 -10.96 -13.72
N PRO A 105 2.90 -9.84 -13.77
CA PRO A 105 2.46 -8.61 -14.44
C PRO A 105 1.95 -8.81 -15.88
N GLU A 106 2.52 -9.77 -16.60
CA GLU A 106 2.16 -10.11 -17.97
C GLU A 106 0.78 -10.76 -18.12
N ASP A 107 0.24 -11.34 -17.05
CA ASP A 107 -1.13 -11.84 -17.03
C ASP A 107 -2.19 -10.72 -17.03
N GLY A 108 -1.77 -9.47 -16.89
CA GLY A 108 -2.62 -8.29 -16.98
C GLY A 108 -3.36 -7.96 -15.68
N VAL A 109 -4.02 -6.79 -15.71
CA VAL A 109 -4.68 -6.19 -14.53
C VAL A 109 -6.20 -6.35 -14.57
N THR A 110 -6.81 -6.68 -15.72
CA THR A 110 -8.27 -6.88 -15.84
C THR A 110 -8.78 -7.90 -14.82
N ARG A 111 -7.97 -8.92 -14.54
CA ARG A 111 -8.27 -10.00 -13.60
C ARG A 111 -8.54 -9.53 -12.16
N TYR A 112 -8.15 -8.31 -11.79
CA TYR A 112 -8.47 -7.71 -10.50
C TYR A 112 -9.99 -7.66 -10.26
N ALA A 113 -10.80 -7.68 -11.33
CA ALA A 113 -12.27 -7.75 -11.25
C ALA A 113 -12.80 -8.99 -10.49
N TYR A 114 -12.02 -10.06 -10.41
CA TYR A 114 -12.43 -11.33 -9.81
C TYR A 114 -11.96 -11.49 -8.37
N ASP A 115 -11.13 -10.58 -7.87
CA ASP A 115 -10.67 -10.56 -6.50
C ASP A 115 -11.45 -9.49 -5.72
N ARG A 116 -12.07 -9.93 -4.62
CA ARG A 116 -12.93 -9.08 -3.78
C ARG A 116 -12.20 -8.50 -2.57
N THR A 117 -10.88 -8.63 -2.53
CA THR A 117 -10.05 -8.01 -1.49
C THR A 117 -9.92 -6.50 -1.72
N GLN A 118 -9.46 -5.79 -0.68
CA GLN A 118 -9.38 -4.33 -0.65
C GLN A 118 -8.38 -3.76 -1.67
N GLY A 119 -7.25 -4.44 -1.91
CA GLY A 119 -6.25 -4.01 -2.88
C GLY A 119 -6.83 -3.84 -4.28
N PRO A 120 -7.32 -4.92 -4.91
CA PRO A 120 -7.99 -4.90 -6.22
C PRO A 120 -9.12 -3.87 -6.29
N ALA A 121 -9.89 -3.68 -5.21
CA ALA A 121 -10.94 -2.67 -5.14
C ALA A 121 -10.38 -1.23 -5.30
N CYS A 122 -9.30 -0.88 -4.59
CA CYS A 122 -8.58 0.39 -4.74
C CYS A 122 -7.91 0.52 -6.11
N ALA A 123 -7.34 -0.58 -6.63
CA ALA A 123 -6.67 -0.59 -7.93
C ALA A 123 -7.65 -0.29 -9.07
N ILE A 124 -8.84 -0.87 -9.03
CA ILE A 124 -9.90 -0.60 -10.02
C ILE A 124 -10.44 0.83 -9.88
N ALA A 125 -10.51 1.37 -8.65
CA ALA A 125 -10.97 2.74 -8.42
C ALA A 125 -10.12 3.79 -9.15
N ALA A 126 -8.81 3.56 -9.22
CA ALA A 126 -7.83 4.37 -9.94
C ALA A 126 -7.22 3.57 -11.11
N GLY A 127 -8.07 3.09 -12.01
CA GLY A 127 -7.73 2.13 -13.06
C GLY A 127 -6.61 2.59 -13.99
N ALA A 128 -6.59 3.87 -14.40
CA ALA A 128 -5.52 4.39 -15.25
C ALA A 128 -4.14 4.33 -14.57
N ALA A 129 -4.09 4.73 -13.30
CA ALA A 129 -2.88 4.63 -12.48
C ALA A 129 -2.45 3.18 -12.25
N THR A 130 -3.38 2.24 -12.17
CA THR A 130 -3.10 0.80 -12.08
C THR A 130 -2.49 0.25 -13.36
N ILE A 131 -3.07 0.58 -14.52
CA ILE A 131 -2.49 0.23 -15.83
C ILE A 131 -1.08 0.81 -15.96
N TYR A 132 -0.88 2.05 -15.54
CA TYR A 132 0.45 2.66 -15.52
C TYR A 132 1.45 1.88 -14.67
N ARG A 133 1.10 1.49 -13.44
CA ARG A 133 1.99 0.72 -12.55
C ARG A 133 2.41 -0.62 -13.15
N ASN A 134 1.53 -1.27 -13.91
CA ASN A 134 1.82 -2.54 -14.55
C ASN A 134 2.64 -2.35 -15.84
N TYR A 135 2.23 -1.45 -16.72
CA TYR A 135 2.73 -1.38 -18.10
C TYR A 135 3.76 -0.28 -18.36
N PHE A 136 3.85 0.76 -17.53
CA PHE A 136 4.61 1.97 -17.87
C PHE A 136 5.51 2.51 -16.74
N ALA A 137 5.35 2.04 -15.50
CA ALA A 137 6.22 2.45 -14.40
C ALA A 137 7.69 2.18 -14.75
N PRO A 138 8.60 3.11 -14.47
CA PRO A 138 10.03 2.88 -14.65
C PRO A 138 10.51 1.85 -13.62
N VAL A 139 11.14 0.78 -14.09
CA VAL A 139 11.66 -0.30 -13.25
C VAL A 139 13.03 -0.66 -13.77
N ALA A 140 14.06 -0.48 -12.94
CA ALA A 140 15.47 -0.59 -13.35
C ALA A 140 15.75 0.21 -14.64
N ASP A 141 16.13 -0.46 -15.72
CA ASP A 141 16.48 0.12 -17.03
C ASP A 141 15.32 0.11 -18.05
N GLY A 142 14.13 -0.35 -17.65
CA GLY A 142 12.97 -0.49 -18.54
C GLY A 142 11.70 0.20 -18.05
N ILE A 143 10.64 0.03 -18.84
CA ILE A 143 9.28 0.47 -18.51
C ILE A 143 8.36 -0.74 -18.33
N GLY A 144 7.44 -0.60 -17.39
CA GLY A 144 6.53 -1.66 -16.98
C GLY A 144 7.21 -2.78 -16.20
N GLN A 145 6.38 -3.44 -15.39
CA GLN A 145 6.77 -4.59 -14.59
C GLN A 145 6.56 -5.87 -15.39
N THR A 146 7.48 -6.82 -15.24
CA THR A 146 7.45 -8.16 -15.84
C THR A 146 7.75 -9.20 -14.76
N ALA A 147 7.62 -10.49 -15.04
CA ALA A 147 7.99 -11.56 -14.11
C ALA A 147 9.44 -11.43 -13.61
N ASP A 148 10.33 -10.97 -14.50
CA ASP A 148 11.77 -10.87 -14.24
C ASP A 148 12.23 -9.48 -13.77
N ARG A 149 11.34 -8.48 -13.78
CA ARG A 149 11.69 -7.08 -13.44
C ARG A 149 10.52 -6.38 -12.76
N GLN A 150 10.64 -6.22 -11.44
CA GLN A 150 9.58 -5.66 -10.60
C GLN A 150 10.15 -4.63 -9.63
N LEU A 151 9.29 -3.74 -9.16
CA LEU A 151 9.56 -2.96 -7.97
C LEU A 151 9.62 -3.90 -6.76
N ASP A 152 10.41 -3.54 -5.76
CA ASP A 152 10.52 -4.31 -4.52
C ASP A 152 10.70 -3.38 -3.32
N GLY A 153 9.61 -3.15 -2.59
CA GLY A 153 9.59 -2.32 -1.38
C GLY A 153 10.35 -2.92 -0.18
N LEU A 154 10.78 -4.19 -0.27
CA LEU A 154 11.60 -4.86 0.74
C LEU A 154 13.08 -4.93 0.39
N ALA A 155 13.50 -4.53 -0.82
CA ALA A 155 14.86 -4.77 -1.30
C ALA A 155 15.94 -4.28 -0.33
N ASP A 156 15.81 -3.06 0.16
CA ASP A 156 16.80 -2.42 1.05
C ASP A 156 16.84 -3.08 2.43
N LEU A 157 15.66 -3.37 3.00
CA LEU A 157 15.54 -4.10 4.26
C LEU A 157 16.10 -5.53 4.14
N GLY A 158 15.80 -6.22 3.04
CA GLY A 158 16.30 -7.57 2.79
C GLY A 158 17.82 -7.63 2.71
N ARG A 159 18.45 -6.68 2.02
CA ARG A 159 19.92 -6.58 1.95
C ARG A 159 20.55 -6.35 3.31
N GLU A 160 19.98 -5.46 4.13
CA GLU A 160 20.49 -5.20 5.49
C GLU A 160 20.34 -6.43 6.40
N LEU A 161 19.18 -7.10 6.37
CA LEU A 161 18.95 -8.31 7.17
C LEU A 161 19.89 -9.44 6.77
N ALA A 162 20.08 -9.65 5.46
CA ALA A 162 21.00 -10.65 4.93
C ALA A 162 22.43 -10.36 5.35
N GLN A 163 22.85 -9.08 5.28
CA GLN A 163 24.17 -8.66 5.74
C GLN A 163 24.39 -8.93 7.24
N ARG A 164 23.40 -8.62 8.10
CA ARG A 164 23.50 -8.89 9.55
C ARG A 164 23.62 -10.37 9.87
N LEU A 165 23.00 -11.22 9.06
CA LEU A 165 23.06 -12.68 9.20
C LEU A 165 24.27 -13.31 8.47
N ASN A 166 25.04 -12.51 7.72
CA ASN A 166 26.09 -12.99 6.82
C ASN A 166 25.57 -14.01 5.77
N TRP A 167 24.36 -13.76 5.26
CA TRP A 167 23.63 -14.57 4.29
C TRP A 167 23.37 -13.78 3.01
N ILE A 168 22.80 -14.42 1.99
CA ILE A 168 22.18 -13.71 0.85
C ILE A 168 20.66 -13.59 1.06
N VAL A 169 19.99 -12.69 0.32
CA VAL A 169 18.55 -12.43 0.49
C VAL A 169 17.73 -13.70 0.21
N GLU A 170 18.18 -14.50 -0.76
CA GLU A 170 17.54 -15.75 -1.18
C GLU A 170 17.54 -16.83 -0.08
N ASP A 171 18.47 -16.76 0.87
CA ASP A 171 18.47 -17.62 2.06
C ASP A 171 17.34 -17.23 3.03
N LEU A 172 16.96 -15.96 3.05
CA LEU A 172 15.88 -15.42 3.89
C LEU A 172 14.51 -15.73 3.28
N TRP A 173 14.29 -15.29 2.04
CA TRP A 173 13.04 -15.48 1.31
C TRP A 173 13.22 -15.47 -0.19
N ARG A 174 12.30 -16.14 -0.88
CA ARG A 174 12.09 -15.97 -2.32
C ARG A 174 11.06 -14.87 -2.53
N MET A 175 11.43 -13.79 -3.21
CA MET A 175 10.46 -12.83 -3.74
C MET A 175 9.81 -13.42 -4.99
N GLN A 176 8.49 -13.51 -5.01
CA GLN A 176 7.75 -14.03 -6.17
C GLN A 176 6.53 -13.14 -6.42
N ASN A 177 6.55 -12.35 -7.50
CA ASN A 177 5.46 -11.44 -7.86
C ASN A 177 5.00 -10.52 -6.72
N GLY A 178 5.95 -9.99 -5.95
CA GLY A 178 5.72 -9.12 -4.80
C GLY A 178 5.35 -9.83 -3.49
N TYR A 179 5.34 -11.17 -3.47
CA TYR A 179 5.19 -11.98 -2.26
C TYR A 179 6.57 -12.38 -1.72
N ALA A 180 6.91 -11.91 -0.52
CA ALA A 180 8.10 -12.40 0.19
C ALA A 180 7.79 -13.74 0.86
N LEU A 181 8.25 -14.85 0.24
CA LEU A 181 7.99 -16.22 0.68
C LEU A 181 9.23 -16.77 1.41
N PRO A 182 9.29 -16.69 2.75
CA PRO A 182 10.47 -17.09 3.49
C PRO A 182 10.70 -18.59 3.47
N THR A 183 11.97 -18.97 3.59
CA THR A 183 12.36 -20.34 3.95
C THR A 183 12.09 -20.55 5.45
N GLU A 184 11.98 -21.81 5.89
CA GLU A 184 11.81 -22.09 7.33
C GLU A 184 13.01 -21.58 8.15
N SER A 185 14.23 -21.84 7.67
CA SER A 185 15.47 -21.36 8.29
C SER A 185 15.60 -19.83 8.25
N GLY A 186 15.21 -19.20 7.14
CA GLY A 186 15.20 -17.76 6.96
C GLY A 186 14.27 -17.07 7.94
N LEU A 187 13.02 -17.55 8.05
CA LEU A 187 12.07 -16.99 9.00
C LEU A 187 12.51 -17.15 10.46
N ALA A 188 13.05 -18.33 10.82
CA ALA A 188 13.57 -18.57 12.16
C ALA A 188 14.75 -17.63 12.49
N ALA A 189 15.74 -17.52 11.59
CA ALA A 189 16.89 -16.64 11.77
C ALA A 189 16.49 -15.16 11.87
N LEU A 190 15.48 -14.73 11.09
CA LEU A 190 14.92 -13.38 11.19
C LEU A 190 14.23 -13.15 12.54
N SER A 191 13.45 -14.12 13.04
CA SER A 191 12.81 -14.02 14.35
C SER A 191 13.85 -13.85 15.46
N ASP A 192 14.85 -14.73 15.48
CA ASP A 192 15.94 -14.70 16.46
C ASP A 192 16.70 -13.38 16.41
N LEU A 193 17.09 -12.91 15.21
CA LEU A 193 17.77 -11.63 15.05
C LEU A 193 16.92 -10.49 15.60
N LEU A 194 15.67 -10.33 15.14
CA LEU A 194 14.82 -9.20 15.49
C LEU A 194 14.47 -9.15 16.99
N GLU A 195 14.43 -10.29 17.66
CA GLU A 195 14.22 -10.39 19.11
C GLU A 195 15.43 -9.93 19.93
N THR A 196 16.65 -10.01 19.36
CA THR A 196 17.88 -9.56 20.04
C THR A 196 18.17 -8.06 19.87
N LEU A 197 17.61 -7.44 18.82
CA LEU A 197 17.81 -6.02 18.54
C LEU A 197 17.16 -5.15 19.63
N ASP A 198 17.74 -3.98 19.87
CA ASP A 198 17.04 -2.95 20.65
C ASP A 198 16.00 -2.19 19.79
N GLU A 199 15.32 -1.20 20.40
CA GLU A 199 14.28 -0.45 19.68
C GLU A 199 14.86 0.50 18.63
N ASP A 200 16.05 1.08 18.84
CA ASP A 200 16.67 2.00 17.89
C ASP A 200 17.14 1.22 16.65
N GLU A 201 17.69 0.03 16.84
CA GLU A 201 18.06 -0.88 15.76
C GLU A 201 16.83 -1.35 14.96
N ARG A 202 15.75 -1.76 15.65
CA ARG A 202 14.48 -2.09 14.96
C ARG A 202 13.91 -0.90 14.22
N ASP A 203 14.02 0.31 14.79
CA ASP A 203 13.53 1.52 14.16
C ASP A 203 14.31 1.88 12.89
N ALA A 204 15.63 1.70 12.92
CA ALA A 204 16.47 1.84 11.73
C ALA A 204 16.04 0.87 10.62
N LEU A 205 15.74 -0.40 10.96
CA LEU A 205 15.25 -1.39 9.99
C LEU A 205 13.88 -1.01 9.41
N ARG A 206 12.93 -0.53 10.23
CA ARG A 206 11.64 0.03 9.73
C ARG A 206 11.90 1.14 8.71
N GLY A 207 12.91 1.97 8.97
CA GLY A 207 13.34 3.08 8.13
C GLY A 207 13.76 2.70 6.71
N LEU A 208 14.16 1.45 6.46
CA LEU A 208 14.66 0.97 5.16
C LEU A 208 13.55 0.54 4.20
N MET A 209 12.34 0.29 4.70
CA MET A 209 11.23 -0.12 3.84
C MET A 209 10.79 1.00 2.91
N GLN A 210 10.53 0.65 1.65
CA GLN A 210 10.03 1.57 0.63
C GLN A 210 8.57 1.31 0.30
N PHE A 211 7.85 2.37 -0.02
CA PHE A 211 6.41 2.33 -0.27
C PHE A 211 6.09 3.03 -1.59
N GLY A 212 5.21 2.44 -2.40
CA GLY A 212 4.74 3.13 -3.59
C GLY A 212 3.82 4.27 -3.20
N LEU A 213 4.23 5.53 -3.37
CA LEU A 213 3.36 6.69 -3.17
C LEU A 213 2.94 7.22 -4.54
N HIS A 214 1.67 7.08 -4.88
CA HIS A 214 1.09 7.51 -6.14
C HIS A 214 0.18 8.70 -5.90
N GLN A 215 0.70 9.89 -6.15
CA GLN A 215 0.03 11.15 -5.83
C GLN A 215 -0.85 11.60 -6.99
N ASP A 216 -2.02 12.14 -6.65
CA ASP A 216 -2.97 12.80 -7.58
C ASP A 216 -3.39 11.90 -8.76
N VAL A 217 -3.71 10.65 -8.45
CA VAL A 217 -4.29 9.71 -9.41
C VAL A 217 -5.74 10.07 -9.68
N GLU A 218 -6.16 10.04 -10.95
CA GLU A 218 -7.56 10.25 -11.31
C GLU A 218 -8.40 9.04 -10.88
N VAL A 219 -9.55 9.30 -10.25
CA VAL A 219 -10.53 8.27 -9.93
C VAL A 219 -11.34 7.97 -11.18
N THR A 220 -11.06 6.83 -11.80
CA THR A 220 -11.64 6.43 -13.09
C THR A 220 -12.90 5.57 -12.95
N ASP A 221 -13.25 5.18 -11.72
CA ASP A 221 -14.44 4.40 -11.42
C ASP A 221 -15.32 5.14 -10.40
N GLY A 222 -15.73 6.35 -10.78
CA GLY A 222 -16.54 7.23 -9.95
C GLY A 222 -17.44 8.15 -10.79
N PRO A 223 -18.44 8.78 -10.16
CA PRO A 223 -19.41 9.64 -10.86
C PRO A 223 -18.87 11.05 -11.15
N LEU A 224 -17.75 11.45 -10.52
CA LEU A 224 -17.20 12.80 -10.58
C LEU A 224 -16.00 12.86 -11.54
N PRO A 225 -16.15 13.45 -12.73
CA PRO A 225 -15.03 13.60 -13.67
C PRO A 225 -13.90 14.44 -13.06
N GLY A 226 -12.66 13.98 -13.19
CA GLY A 226 -11.48 14.71 -12.76
C GLY A 226 -11.23 14.73 -11.24
N GLN A 227 -12.02 13.99 -10.44
CA GLN A 227 -11.69 13.76 -9.03
C GLN A 227 -10.33 13.06 -8.93
N THR A 228 -9.48 13.54 -8.03
CA THR A 228 -8.17 12.94 -7.76
C THR A 228 -8.02 12.54 -6.31
N VAL A 229 -7.26 11.49 -6.09
CA VAL A 229 -6.85 11.00 -4.76
C VAL A 229 -5.38 10.65 -4.79
N SER A 230 -4.78 10.40 -3.63
CA SER A 230 -3.45 9.77 -3.56
C SER A 230 -3.59 8.35 -3.01
N GLN A 231 -2.74 7.44 -3.45
CA GLN A 231 -2.67 6.07 -2.97
C GLN A 231 -1.26 5.79 -2.46
N ILE A 232 -1.15 5.15 -1.28
CA ILE A 232 0.11 4.56 -0.81
C ILE A 232 -0.03 3.05 -0.76
N PHE A 233 0.84 2.36 -1.48
CA PHE A 233 0.86 0.91 -1.63
C PHE A 233 1.71 0.32 -0.52
N CYS A 234 1.05 -0.39 0.40
CA CYS A 234 1.68 -1.03 1.54
C CYS A 234 1.42 -2.53 1.47
N SER A 235 2.46 -3.32 1.68
CA SER A 235 2.37 -4.78 1.77
C SER A 235 2.54 -5.24 3.22
N ALA A 236 1.76 -6.24 3.61
CA ALA A 236 2.04 -7.04 4.78
C ALA A 236 2.76 -8.33 4.38
N LEU A 237 3.23 -9.11 5.35
CA LEU A 237 3.81 -10.41 5.03
C LEU A 237 2.73 -11.44 4.66
N PRO A 238 2.96 -12.31 3.66
CA PRO A 238 1.96 -13.25 3.16
C PRO A 238 1.88 -14.53 4.03
N VAL A 239 1.61 -14.38 5.33
CA VAL A 239 1.62 -15.46 6.34
C VAL A 239 0.79 -16.68 5.90
N ALA A 240 -0.42 -16.47 5.36
CA ALA A 240 -1.32 -17.54 4.93
C ALA A 240 -0.86 -18.29 3.66
N TYR A 241 0.12 -17.76 2.92
CA TYR A 241 0.66 -18.37 1.70
C TYR A 241 1.81 -19.33 2.00
N CYS A 242 2.26 -19.39 3.26
CA CYS A 242 3.33 -20.25 3.71
C CYS A 242 2.80 -21.22 4.79
N ARG A 243 3.19 -22.49 4.71
CA ARG A 243 2.85 -23.49 5.73
C ARG A 243 3.87 -23.47 6.88
N LEU A 244 4.06 -22.31 7.49
CA LEU A 244 5.03 -22.10 8.58
C LEU A 244 4.32 -21.71 9.89
N PRO A 245 4.89 -22.03 11.07
CA PRO A 245 4.28 -21.67 12.35
C PRO A 245 4.11 -20.15 12.50
N LYS A 246 2.89 -19.71 12.83
CA LYS A 246 2.55 -18.28 12.96
C LYS A 246 3.43 -17.53 13.96
N ALA A 247 3.91 -18.22 15.00
CA ALA A 247 4.78 -17.64 16.03
C ALA A 247 6.07 -17.02 15.44
N HIS A 248 6.73 -17.69 14.49
CA HIS A 248 7.99 -17.23 13.89
C HIS A 248 7.81 -15.97 13.02
N TRP A 249 6.58 -15.64 12.63
CA TRP A 249 6.30 -14.42 11.85
C TRP A 249 6.23 -13.17 12.71
N THR A 250 5.99 -13.30 14.01
CA THR A 250 5.56 -12.20 14.87
C THR A 250 6.47 -10.98 14.75
N SER A 251 7.77 -11.16 14.94
CA SER A 251 8.73 -10.05 14.94
C SER A 251 8.84 -9.37 13.57
N PHE A 252 8.91 -10.15 12.49
CA PHE A 252 9.04 -9.60 11.14
C PHE A 252 7.73 -8.97 10.65
N ALA A 253 6.59 -9.60 10.92
CA ALA A 253 5.28 -9.08 10.53
C ALA A 253 4.96 -7.75 11.24
N ARG A 254 5.28 -7.64 12.54
CA ARG A 254 5.12 -6.39 13.27
C ARG A 254 6.01 -5.28 12.73
N LEU A 255 7.29 -5.57 12.45
CA LEU A 255 8.21 -4.61 11.84
C LEU A 255 7.66 -4.04 10.52
N VAL A 256 7.19 -4.93 9.63
CA VAL A 256 6.59 -4.56 8.34
C VAL A 256 5.32 -3.74 8.50
N LEU A 257 4.40 -4.16 9.37
CA LEU A 257 3.14 -3.46 9.62
C LEU A 257 3.36 -2.08 10.27
N GLU A 258 4.27 -1.98 11.22
CA GLU A 258 4.61 -0.73 11.90
C GLU A 258 5.18 0.29 10.90
N ALA A 259 6.09 -0.14 10.02
CA ALA A 259 6.62 0.72 8.97
C ALA A 259 5.53 1.16 7.99
N ALA A 260 4.64 0.26 7.59
CA ALA A 260 3.55 0.54 6.64
C ALA A 260 2.55 1.60 7.14
N TYR A 261 2.06 1.44 8.39
CA TYR A 261 1.14 2.41 8.96
C TYR A 261 1.82 3.75 9.23
N GLU A 262 3.06 3.75 9.70
CA GLU A 262 3.82 4.98 9.93
C GLU A 262 4.06 5.72 8.61
N ALA A 263 4.53 5.03 7.57
CA ALA A 263 4.74 5.60 6.24
C ALA A 263 3.46 6.22 5.68
N THR A 264 2.32 5.53 5.83
CA THR A 264 1.02 6.03 5.39
C THR A 264 0.66 7.35 6.07
N LEU A 265 0.81 7.44 7.38
CA LEU A 265 0.42 8.64 8.12
C LEU A 265 1.40 9.80 7.90
N LEU A 266 2.70 9.53 7.75
CA LEU A 266 3.68 10.55 7.38
C LEU A 266 3.46 11.06 5.95
N ALA A 267 3.16 10.19 5.00
CA ALA A 267 2.73 10.59 3.66
C ALA A 267 1.45 11.43 3.72
N GLY A 268 0.55 11.14 4.66
CA GLY A 268 -0.63 11.95 4.94
C GLY A 268 -0.32 13.36 5.45
N VAL A 269 0.69 13.51 6.32
CA VAL A 269 1.20 14.83 6.74
C VAL A 269 1.69 15.63 5.54
N LEU A 270 2.48 15.02 4.67
CA LEU A 270 2.98 15.65 3.45
C LEU A 270 1.86 15.98 2.44
N ASN A 271 0.84 15.12 2.38
CA ASN A 271 -0.34 15.33 1.54
C ASN A 271 -1.19 16.51 2.04
N ALA A 272 -1.28 16.71 3.35
CA ALA A 272 -1.94 17.85 3.95
C ALA A 272 -1.14 19.14 3.76
N GLU A 273 0.18 19.08 3.91
CA GLU A 273 1.08 20.24 3.76
C GLU A 273 1.04 20.83 2.35
N ARG A 274 1.03 19.98 1.31
CA ARG A 274 0.91 20.45 -0.08
C ARG A 274 -0.48 20.97 -0.45
N GLY A 275 -1.43 20.97 0.50
CA GLY A 275 -2.79 21.48 0.32
C GLY A 275 -3.76 20.54 -0.39
N ALA A 276 -3.45 19.24 -0.51
CA ALA A 276 -4.34 18.29 -1.18
C ALA A 276 -5.49 17.86 -0.26
N SER A 277 -5.19 17.23 0.87
CA SER A 277 -6.17 16.87 1.90
C SER A 277 -5.46 16.39 3.18
N ASP A 278 -6.05 16.68 4.33
CA ASP A 278 -5.67 16.14 5.64
C ASP A 278 -6.35 14.79 5.94
N ARG A 279 -7.22 14.31 5.03
CA ARG A 279 -7.99 13.09 5.18
C ARG A 279 -7.21 11.87 4.72
N ILE A 280 -7.13 10.87 5.60
CA ILE A 280 -6.39 9.63 5.36
C ILE A 280 -7.30 8.44 5.63
N LEU A 281 -7.43 7.54 4.66
CA LEU A 281 -8.21 6.33 4.77
C LEU A 281 -7.27 5.14 4.98
N LEU A 282 -7.31 4.57 6.19
CA LEU A 282 -6.57 3.38 6.58
C LEU A 282 -7.42 2.13 6.38
N THR A 283 -6.76 1.01 6.11
CA THR A 283 -7.38 -0.32 6.11
C THR A 283 -6.69 -1.20 7.13
N ARG A 284 -7.31 -2.33 7.52
CA ARG A 284 -6.64 -3.34 8.36
C ARG A 284 -5.71 -4.18 7.49
N LEU A 285 -4.51 -3.65 7.25
CA LEU A 285 -3.53 -4.21 6.33
C LEU A 285 -3.14 -5.65 6.72
N GLY A 286 -3.26 -6.59 5.77
CA GLY A 286 -2.81 -7.97 5.94
C GLY A 286 -3.75 -8.91 6.72
N GLY A 287 -4.85 -8.43 7.28
CA GLY A 287 -5.79 -9.23 8.10
C GLY A 287 -6.75 -10.14 7.31
N GLY A 288 -6.79 -9.98 5.98
CA GLY A 288 -7.60 -10.82 5.08
C GLY A 288 -6.77 -11.97 4.49
N ALA A 289 -6.60 -11.95 3.17
CA ALA A 289 -5.92 -13.02 2.43
C ALA A 289 -4.49 -13.33 2.92
N PHE A 290 -3.77 -12.36 3.48
CA PHE A 290 -2.40 -12.54 3.96
C PHE A 290 -2.31 -13.19 5.35
N GLY A 291 -3.40 -13.23 6.13
CA GLY A 291 -3.48 -13.99 7.39
C GLY A 291 -2.65 -13.45 8.56
N ASN A 292 -2.29 -12.16 8.57
CA ASN A 292 -1.62 -11.55 9.71
C ASN A 292 -2.53 -11.57 10.96
N ALA A 293 -1.94 -11.64 12.16
CA ALA A 293 -2.73 -11.61 13.39
C ALA A 293 -3.37 -10.24 13.61
N ASP A 294 -4.60 -10.22 14.13
CA ASP A 294 -5.33 -8.99 14.44
C ASP A 294 -4.52 -8.10 15.38
N GLU A 295 -3.87 -8.67 16.39
CA GLU A 295 -3.08 -7.95 17.39
C GLU A 295 -1.87 -7.25 16.78
N TRP A 296 -1.22 -7.85 15.78
CA TRP A 296 -0.06 -7.24 15.11
C TRP A 296 -0.47 -6.01 14.31
N ILE A 297 -1.62 -6.11 13.64
CA ILE A 297 -2.19 -5.04 12.82
C ILE A 297 -2.67 -3.90 13.70
N ASP A 298 -3.43 -4.22 14.74
CA ASP A 298 -4.04 -3.25 15.64
C ASP A 298 -2.97 -2.47 16.42
N ASP A 299 -1.94 -3.14 16.93
CA ASP A 299 -0.83 -2.50 17.64
C ASP A 299 -0.03 -1.56 16.73
N ALA A 300 0.28 -1.99 15.51
CA ALA A 300 1.03 -1.20 14.54
C ALA A 300 0.26 0.07 14.12
N LEU A 301 -1.05 -0.06 13.88
CA LEU A 301 -1.94 1.07 13.58
C LEU A 301 -1.99 2.05 14.75
N VAL A 302 -2.22 1.56 15.98
CA VAL A 302 -2.27 2.40 17.19
C VAL A 302 -0.94 3.12 17.42
N ARG A 303 0.20 2.44 17.21
CA ARG A 303 1.54 3.05 17.29
C ARG A 303 1.66 4.21 16.29
N ALA A 304 1.33 3.98 15.03
CA ALA A 304 1.43 5.01 13.98
C ALA A 304 0.51 6.21 14.25
N VAL A 305 -0.73 5.97 14.70
CA VAL A 305 -1.68 7.03 15.05
C VAL A 305 -1.16 7.92 16.17
N ARG A 306 -0.46 7.35 17.16
CA ARG A 306 0.18 8.14 18.24
C ARG A 306 1.30 9.04 17.73
N ILE A 307 2.09 8.59 16.75
CA ILE A 307 3.19 9.36 16.15
C ILE A 307 2.69 10.66 15.52
N VAL A 308 1.51 10.63 14.90
CA VAL A 308 0.90 11.80 14.24
C VAL A 308 -0.22 12.45 15.06
N GLY A 309 -0.28 12.21 16.37
CA GLY A 309 -1.39 12.65 17.22
C GLY A 309 -1.61 14.18 17.23
N GLU A 310 -0.54 14.95 17.09
CA GLU A 310 -0.55 16.43 17.09
C GLU A 310 -0.16 16.98 15.71
N ARG A 311 -0.79 16.47 14.64
CA ARG A 311 -0.52 16.85 13.25
C ARG A 311 -1.78 17.32 12.47
N ASP A 312 -2.90 17.52 13.16
CA ASP A 312 -4.22 17.90 12.61
C ASP A 312 -4.58 17.12 11.32
N LEU A 313 -4.67 15.80 11.45
CA LEU A 313 -5.11 14.88 10.39
C LEU A 313 -6.51 14.34 10.70
N ASP A 314 -7.33 14.07 9.67
CA ASP A 314 -8.57 13.29 9.81
C ASP A 314 -8.33 11.85 9.34
N ILE A 315 -8.04 10.97 10.30
CA ILE A 315 -7.72 9.57 10.09
C ILE A 315 -9.02 8.76 10.15
N VAL A 316 -9.28 8.00 9.09
CA VAL A 316 -10.50 7.22 8.92
C VAL A 316 -10.11 5.77 8.71
N VAL A 317 -10.48 4.89 9.65
CA VAL A 317 -10.32 3.46 9.46
C VAL A 317 -11.52 2.93 8.69
N VAL A 318 -11.26 2.41 7.49
CA VAL A 318 -12.28 1.79 6.64
C VAL A 318 -12.43 0.32 7.02
N SER A 319 -13.67 -0.10 7.26
CA SER A 319 -14.02 -1.49 7.48
C SER A 319 -15.18 -1.88 6.56
N TYR A 320 -15.11 -3.04 5.92
CA TYR A 320 -16.25 -3.53 5.14
C TYR A 320 -17.41 -3.99 6.04
N GLY A 321 -17.07 -4.68 7.13
CA GLY A 321 -18.02 -5.14 8.15
C GLY A 321 -17.98 -4.31 9.43
N LEU A 322 -18.80 -4.70 10.40
CA LEU A 322 -18.73 -4.12 11.74
C LEU A 322 -17.36 -4.42 12.37
N PRO A 323 -16.62 -3.41 12.86
CA PRO A 323 -15.38 -3.63 13.58
C PRO A 323 -15.63 -4.43 14.86
N THR A 324 -14.65 -5.25 15.27
CA THR A 324 -14.76 -5.98 16.53
C THR A 324 -14.72 -5.01 17.71
N GLN A 325 -15.38 -5.36 18.81
CA GLN A 325 -15.36 -4.54 20.03
C GLN A 325 -13.93 -4.35 20.56
N HIS A 326 -13.09 -5.39 20.49
CA HIS A 326 -11.69 -5.32 20.86
C HIS A 326 -10.95 -4.26 20.04
N PHE A 327 -11.12 -4.27 18.71
CA PHE A 327 -10.47 -3.30 17.83
C PHE A 327 -10.92 -1.87 18.15
N THR A 328 -12.21 -1.63 18.32
CA THR A 328 -12.73 -0.30 18.70
C THR A 328 -12.16 0.17 20.05
N GLN A 329 -12.03 -0.72 21.03
CA GLN A 329 -11.41 -0.41 22.33
C GLN A 329 -9.92 -0.06 22.19
N GLN A 330 -9.17 -0.76 21.34
CA GLN A 330 -7.76 -0.43 21.07
C GLN A 330 -7.62 0.96 20.45
N LEU A 331 -8.46 1.29 19.46
CA LEU A 331 -8.48 2.63 18.85
C LEU A 331 -8.84 3.71 19.88
N ALA A 332 -9.78 3.44 20.80
CA ALA A 332 -10.13 4.38 21.86
C ALA A 332 -8.94 4.72 22.79
N ARG A 333 -7.99 3.79 22.99
CA ARG A 333 -6.76 4.02 23.79
C ARG A 333 -5.79 5.02 23.16
N THR A 334 -6.02 5.45 21.92
CA THR A 334 -5.28 6.56 21.30
C THR A 334 -5.71 7.92 21.89
N GLY A 335 -6.92 8.01 22.44
CA GLY A 335 -7.54 9.28 22.84
C GLY A 335 -7.91 10.19 21.65
N LEU A 336 -7.83 9.69 20.42
CA LEU A 336 -8.15 10.43 19.19
C LEU A 336 -9.46 9.99 18.55
N LEU A 337 -10.02 8.84 18.97
CA LEU A 337 -11.26 8.30 18.44
C LEU A 337 -12.42 9.25 18.76
N LYS A 338 -13.08 9.77 17.72
CA LYS A 338 -14.31 10.56 17.84
C LYS A 338 -15.35 9.67 18.53
N THR A 339 -15.88 10.11 19.67
CA THR A 339 -17.13 9.55 20.18
C THR A 339 -18.23 9.86 19.17
N PRO A 340 -19.11 8.90 18.84
CA PRO A 340 -20.26 9.20 18.00
C PRO A 340 -21.04 10.37 18.61
N PRO A 341 -21.61 11.28 17.80
CA PRO A 341 -22.44 12.34 18.32
C PRO A 341 -23.57 11.71 19.16
N SER A 342 -23.70 12.20 20.40
CA SER A 342 -24.69 11.78 21.39
C SER A 342 -26.12 12.09 20.98
#